data_AF-X0S214-F1
#
_entry.id   AF-X0S214-F1
#
_cell.length_a   1.000
_cell.length_b   1.000
_cell.length_c   1.000
_cell.angle_alpha   90.00
_cell.angle_beta   90.00
_cell.angle_gamma   90.00
#
_symmetry.space_group_name_H-M   'P 1'
#
loop_
_entity.id
_entity.type
_entity.pdbx_description
1 polymer ?
#
loop_
_entity_poly.entity_id
_entity_poly.type
_entity_poly.pdbx_seq_one_letter_code
_entity_poly.pdbx_strand_id
1 'polypeptide(L)'
;MSQTESSKISTAQHDLLCRGIEVLGLDISADSLNAIEMHLSLVQKWRSKMNLISIANERDLITHHALDSLALLPLIEKSQRVLDFGTGAGFPGMLLAAAKPGISFSL
;
A
#
# COMPACT_ATOMS: atom_id res chain seq x y z
N MET A 1 0.70 -29.75 -3.77
CA MET A 1 1.23 -28.53 -3.12
C MET A 1 1.91 -27.70 -4.20
N SER A 2 1.22 -26.71 -4.78
CA SER A 2 1.82 -25.76 -5.74
C SER A 2 0.81 -24.65 -6.05
N GLN A 3 0.60 -23.73 -5.11
CA GLN A 3 -0.12 -22.47 -5.35
C GLN A 3 0.47 -21.38 -4.43
N THR A 4 1.74 -21.00 -4.64
CA THR A 4 2.40 -19.94 -3.85
C THR A 4 3.22 -18.97 -4.72
N GLU A 5 2.92 -18.85 -6.01
CA GLU A 5 3.63 -17.91 -6.91
C GLU A 5 2.79 -16.69 -7.32
N SER A 6 1.50 -16.64 -6.97
CA SER A 6 0.57 -15.62 -7.48
C SER A 6 0.37 -14.39 -6.57
N SER A 7 1.20 -14.21 -5.52
CA SER A 7 0.90 -13.25 -4.43
C SER A 7 1.92 -12.11 -4.25
N LYS A 8 2.83 -11.87 -5.19
CA LYS A 8 3.83 -10.82 -5.07
C LYS A 8 3.78 -9.86 -6.25
N ILE A 9 3.99 -8.57 -5.96
CA ILE A 9 4.24 -7.52 -6.95
C ILE A 9 5.53 -7.84 -7.73
N SER A 10 5.70 -7.25 -8.92
CA SER A 10 6.90 -7.51 -9.72
C SER A 10 8.17 -6.98 -9.05
N THR A 11 9.34 -7.52 -9.38
CA THR A 11 10.63 -7.04 -8.85
C THR A 11 10.83 -5.54 -9.11
N ALA A 12 10.43 -5.06 -10.29
CA ALA A 12 10.50 -3.64 -10.63
C ALA A 12 9.59 -2.78 -9.73
N GLN A 13 8.41 -3.28 -9.37
CA GLN A 13 7.49 -2.60 -8.45
C GLN A 13 8.05 -2.58 -7.02
N HIS A 14 8.62 -3.69 -6.55
CA HIS A 14 9.31 -3.78 -5.26
C HIS A 14 10.45 -2.77 -5.17
N ASP A 15 11.37 -2.76 -6.13
CA ASP A 15 12.51 -1.85 -6.13
C ASP A 15 12.07 -0.38 -6.17
N LEU A 16 10.99 -0.08 -6.90
CA LEU A 16 10.42 1.27 -6.95
C LEU A 16 9.79 1.69 -5.62
N LEU A 17 9.08 0.77 -4.95
CA LEU A 17 8.49 1.01 -3.65
C LEU A 17 9.58 1.28 -2.60
N CYS A 18 10.60 0.42 -2.52
CA CYS A 18 11.71 0.58 -1.57
C CYS A 18 12.45 1.91 -1.76
N ARG A 19 12.79 2.25 -3.02
CA ARG A 19 13.41 3.56 -3.32
C ARG A 19 12.51 4.74 -2.95
N GLY A 20 11.20 4.63 -3.19
CA GLY A 20 10.25 5.68 -2.82
C GLY A 20 10.14 5.87 -1.31
N ILE A 21 10.11 4.78 -0.55
CA ILE A 21 10.11 4.80 0.93
C ILE A 21 11.39 5.47 1.45
N GLU A 22 12.55 5.14 0.89
CA GLU A 22 13.82 5.80 1.23
C GLU A 22 13.79 7.30 0.94
N VAL A 23 13.30 7.70 -0.24
CA VAL A 23 13.18 9.13 -0.63
C VAL A 23 12.21 9.89 0.29
N LEU A 24 11.14 9.25 0.73
CA LEU A 24 10.19 9.81 1.69
C LEU A 24 10.73 9.84 3.14
N GLY A 25 11.88 9.20 3.40
CA GLY A 25 12.50 9.13 4.73
C GLY A 25 11.67 8.34 5.73
N LEU A 26 10.91 7.34 5.28
CA LEU A 26 10.02 6.56 6.14
C LEU A 26 10.74 5.34 6.70
N ASP A 27 10.60 5.11 8.00
CA ASP A 27 11.05 3.88 8.66
C ASP A 27 9.92 2.84 8.64
N ILE A 28 10.02 1.87 7.74
CA ILE A 28 9.04 0.81 7.54
C ILE A 28 9.69 -0.54 7.83
N SER A 29 9.14 -1.30 8.76
CA SER A 29 9.63 -2.63 9.11
C SER A 29 9.44 -3.63 7.97
N ALA A 30 10.23 -4.70 7.94
CA ALA A 30 10.09 -5.77 6.95
C ALA A 30 8.68 -6.40 6.95
N ASP A 31 8.05 -6.54 8.12
CA ASP A 31 6.71 -7.08 8.24
C ASP A 31 5.65 -6.14 7.66
N SER A 32 5.79 -4.84 7.92
CA SER A 32 4.93 -3.80 7.33
C SER A 32 5.10 -3.72 5.81
N LEU A 33 6.34 -3.80 5.31
CA LEU A 33 6.61 -3.84 3.88
C LEU A 33 5.94 -5.05 3.22
N ASN A 34 6.09 -6.23 3.82
CA ASN A 34 5.42 -7.44 3.34
C ASN A 34 3.89 -7.29 3.32
N ALA A 35 3.30 -6.68 4.35
CA ALA A 35 1.86 -6.43 4.40
C ALA A 35 1.38 -5.48 3.30
N ILE A 36 2.16 -4.41 3.04
CA ILE A 36 1.91 -3.47 1.94
C ILE A 36 1.95 -4.19 0.59
N GLU A 37 2.98 -5.01 0.33
CA GLU A 37 3.10 -5.75 -0.93
C GLU A 37 1.97 -6.77 -1.15
N MET A 38 1.53 -7.44 -0.07
CA MET A 38 0.38 -8.34 -0.12
C MET A 38 -0.89 -7.58 -0.49
N HIS A 39 -1.12 -6.40 0.10
CA HIS A 39 -2.27 -5.57 -0.26
C HIS A 39 -2.22 -5.13 -1.73
N LEU A 40 -1.07 -4.64 -2.20
CA LEU A 40 -0.89 -4.23 -3.59
C LEU A 40 -1.13 -5.39 -4.57
N SER A 41 -0.67 -6.60 -4.23
CA SER A 41 -0.90 -7.81 -5.03
C SER A 41 -2.39 -8.18 -5.08
N LEU A 42 -3.09 -8.06 -3.95
CA LEU A 42 -4.54 -8.32 -3.87
C LEU A 42 -5.32 -7.31 -4.71
N VAL A 43 -4.97 -6.03 -4.63
CA VAL A 43 -5.54 -4.95 -5.42
C VAL A 43 -5.36 -5.22 -6.91
N GLN A 44 -4.15 -5.59 -7.36
CA GLN A 44 -3.89 -5.95 -8.77
C GLN A 44 -4.75 -7.13 -9.23
N LYS A 45 -4.86 -8.17 -8.39
CA LYS A 45 -5.66 -9.36 -8.69
C LYS A 45 -7.15 -9.05 -8.88
N TRP A 46 -7.71 -8.16 -8.05
CA TRP A 46 -9.14 -7.84 -8.09
C TRP A 46 -9.49 -6.70 -9.04
N ARG A 47 -8.51 -5.89 -9.44
CA ARG A 47 -8.67 -4.82 -10.43
C ARG A 47 -9.29 -5.34 -11.73
N SER A 48 -8.82 -6.47 -12.27
CA SER A 48 -9.31 -7.05 -13.52
C SER A 48 -10.77 -7.50 -13.47
N LYS A 49 -11.31 -7.73 -12.27
CA LYS A 49 -12.69 -8.20 -12.06
C LYS A 49 -13.70 -7.10 -11.77
N MET A 50 -13.25 -5.99 -11.17
CA MET A 50 -14.16 -5.00 -10.56
C MET A 50 -13.84 -3.54 -10.90
N ASN A 51 -12.87 -3.27 -11.79
CA ASN A 51 -12.44 -1.90 -12.13
C ASN A 51 -12.11 -1.03 -10.89
N LEU A 52 -11.53 -1.64 -9.86
CA LEU A 52 -11.25 -0.99 -8.57
C LEU A 52 -10.41 0.28 -8.69
N ILE A 53 -9.55 0.34 -9.71
CA ILE A 53 -8.71 1.50 -9.97
C ILE A 53 -8.49 1.65 -11.48
N SER A 54 -8.77 2.86 -11.99
CA SER A 54 -8.54 3.22 -13.38
C SER A 54 -7.07 3.63 -13.56
N ILE A 55 -6.20 2.64 -13.69
CA ILE A 55 -4.74 2.86 -13.78
C ILE A 55 -4.23 2.41 -15.15
N ALA A 56 -3.58 3.28 -15.92
CA ALA A 56 -3.08 2.86 -17.23
C ALA A 56 -1.84 1.95 -17.14
N ASN A 57 -1.00 2.10 -16.10
CA ASN A 57 0.32 1.48 -16.06
C ASN A 57 0.70 0.85 -14.69
N GLU A 58 1.50 -0.21 -14.69
CA GLU A 58 1.92 -0.93 -13.46
C GLU A 58 2.70 -0.05 -12.48
N ARG A 59 3.39 0.97 -13.00
CA ARG A 59 4.16 1.96 -12.22
C ARG A 59 3.27 2.91 -11.42
N ASP A 60 2.11 3.23 -11.94
CA ASP A 60 1.21 4.23 -11.36
C ASP A 60 0.58 3.70 -10.06
N LEU A 61 0.36 2.39 -9.97
CA LEU A 61 -0.07 1.76 -8.72
C LEU A 61 0.90 2.05 -7.56
N ILE A 62 2.21 1.97 -7.83
CA ILE A 62 3.21 2.21 -6.80
C ILE A 62 3.33 3.72 -6.50
N THR A 63 3.42 4.54 -7.54
CA THR A 63 3.71 5.97 -7.37
C THR A 63 2.51 6.79 -6.91
N HIS A 64 1.33 6.58 -7.50
CA HIS A 64 0.14 7.42 -7.28
C HIS A 64 -0.81 6.86 -6.23
N HIS A 65 -0.68 5.58 -5.85
CA HIS A 65 -1.50 5.00 -4.80
C HIS A 65 -0.64 4.60 -3.60
N ALA A 66 0.41 3.79 -3.80
CA ALA A 66 1.19 3.30 -2.66
C ALA A 66 2.00 4.40 -1.98
N LEU A 67 2.93 5.01 -2.70
CA LEU A 67 3.83 6.03 -2.18
C LEU A 67 3.08 7.31 -1.79
N ASP A 68 2.08 7.71 -2.57
CA ASP A 68 1.22 8.86 -2.25
C ASP A 68 0.48 8.66 -0.91
N SER A 69 -0.08 7.46 -0.68
CA SER A 69 -0.70 7.13 0.62
C SER A 69 0.31 7.13 1.76
N LEU A 70 1.49 6.51 1.56
CA LEU A 70 2.54 6.43 2.59
C LEU A 70 3.15 7.80 2.93
N ALA A 71 3.13 8.76 2.01
CA ALA A 71 3.59 10.12 2.28
C ALA A 71 2.78 10.83 3.39
N LEU A 72 1.57 10.35 3.70
CA LEU A 72 0.76 10.85 4.82
C LEU A 72 1.23 10.35 6.19
N LEU A 73 2.07 9.30 6.24
CA LEU A 73 2.48 8.65 7.47
C LEU A 73 3.08 9.62 8.52
N PRO A 74 4.01 10.52 8.16
CA PRO A 74 4.59 11.47 9.12
C PRO A 74 3.58 12.44 9.73
N LEU A 75 2.47 12.71 9.03
CA LEU A 75 1.42 13.63 9.48
C LEU A 75 0.51 12.98 10.53
N ILE A 76 0.39 11.66 10.52
CA ILE A 76 -0.53 10.91 11.38
C ILE A 76 0.15 10.17 12.54
N GLU A 77 1.48 10.18 12.63
CA GLU A 77 2.22 9.44 13.66
C GLU A 77 1.82 9.80 15.10
N LYS A 78 1.34 11.02 15.32
CA LYS A 78 0.90 11.49 16.65
C LYS A 78 -0.56 11.17 16.95
N SER A 79 -1.30 10.62 16.00
CA SER A 79 -2.72 10.31 16.11
C SER A 79 -2.93 8.89 16.64
N GLN A 80 -3.92 8.71 17.52
CA GLN A 80 -4.30 7.39 18.02
C GLN A 80 -5.42 6.73 17.20
N ARG A 81 -6.23 7.55 16.53
CA ARG A 81 -7.38 7.12 15.72
C ARG A 81 -7.45 7.94 14.44
N VAL A 82 -7.63 7.28 13.30
CA VAL A 82 -7.77 7.89 11.98
C VAL A 82 -9.03 7.34 11.32
N LEU A 83 -9.87 8.23 10.79
CA LEU A 83 -11.00 7.86 9.95
C LEU A 83 -10.64 8.16 8.50
N ASP A 84 -10.73 7.14 7.64
CA ASP A 84 -10.64 7.26 6.20
C ASP A 84 -12.07 7.25 5.64
N PHE A 85 -12.52 8.35 5.05
CA PHE A 85 -13.87 8.47 4.53
C PHE A 85 -13.86 8.32 3.00
N GLY A 86 -14.34 7.18 2.50
CA GLY A 86 -14.45 6.92 1.06
C GLY A 86 -13.25 6.19 0.44
N THR A 87 -12.67 5.22 1.15
CA THR A 87 -11.38 4.57 0.82
C THR A 87 -11.36 3.78 -0.50
N GLY A 88 -12.52 3.48 -1.09
CA GLY A 88 -12.63 2.78 -2.36
C GLY A 88 -11.92 1.43 -2.34
N ALA A 89 -10.77 1.34 -3.01
CA ALA A 89 -9.93 0.13 -3.06
C ALA A 89 -9.06 -0.10 -1.81
N GLY A 90 -9.26 0.67 -0.73
CA GLY A 90 -8.47 0.59 0.51
C GLY A 90 -7.39 1.66 0.62
N PHE A 91 -7.36 2.66 -0.26
CA PHE A 91 -6.38 3.74 -0.21
C PHE A 91 -7.03 5.02 0.35
N PRO A 92 -6.32 5.79 1.19
CA PRO A 92 -4.98 5.52 1.74
C PRO A 92 -4.98 4.62 2.99
N GLY A 93 -6.13 4.40 3.63
CA GLY A 93 -6.22 3.90 5.00
C GLY A 93 -5.66 2.50 5.24
N MET A 94 -5.81 1.57 4.29
CA MET A 94 -5.33 0.19 4.46
C MET A 94 -3.80 0.09 4.36
N LEU A 95 -3.18 0.95 3.55
CA LEU A 95 -1.71 1.06 3.51
C LEU A 95 -1.14 1.73 4.75
N LEU A 96 -1.80 2.78 5.23
CA LEU A 96 -1.40 3.45 6.46
C LEU A 96 -1.54 2.53 7.68
N ALA A 97 -2.59 1.71 7.74
CA ALA A 97 -2.75 0.68 8.76
C ALA A 97 -1.66 -0.39 8.70
N ALA A 98 -1.27 -0.83 7.49
CA ALA A 98 -0.17 -1.78 7.32
C ALA A 98 1.19 -1.19 7.73
N ALA A 99 1.43 0.09 7.42
CA ALA A 99 2.66 0.78 7.77
C ALA A 99 2.77 1.12 9.27
N LYS A 100 1.65 1.37 9.94
CA LYS A 100 1.62 1.70 11.38
C LYS A 100 0.53 0.91 12.13
N PRO A 101 0.79 -0.36 12.46
CA PRO A 101 -0.20 -1.22 13.13
C PRO A 101 -0.60 -0.74 14.54
N GLY A 102 0.14 0.21 15.13
CA GLY A 102 -0.18 0.82 16.43
C GLY A 102 -1.26 1.91 16.39
N ILE A 103 -1.74 2.32 15.21
CA ILE A 103 -2.81 3.32 15.05
C ILE A 103 -4.10 2.60 14.69
N SER A 104 -5.21 3.01 15.31
CA SER A 104 -6.52 2.48 14.97
C SER A 104 -7.11 3.22 13.76
N PHE A 105 -7.34 2.49 12.68
CA PHE A 105 -7.99 3.02 11.46
C PHE A 105 -9.44 2.56 11.40
N SER A 106 -10.34 3.50 11.12
CA SER A 106 -11.70 3.24 10.67
C SER A 106 -11.77 3.57 9.18
N LEU A 107 -12.21 2.61 8.37
CA LEU A 107 -12.31 2.70 6.90
C LEU A 107 -13.78 2.83 6.46
#